data_AF-A0AAV7U6P5-F1
#
_entry.id   AF-A0AAV7U6P5-F1
#
_cell.length_a   1.000
_cell.length_b   1.000
_cell.length_c   1.000
_cell.angle_alpha   90.00
_cell.angle_beta   90.00
_cell.angle_gamma   90.00
#
_symmetry.space_group_name_H-M   'P 1'
#
loop_
_entity.id
_entity.type
_entity.pdbx_description
1 polymer ?
#
loop_
_entity_poly.entity_id
_entity_poly.type
_entity_poly.pdbx_seq_one_letter_code
_entity_poly.pdbx_strand_id
1 'polypeptide(L)'
;MDCTDGSTLSEDCTNESTLSEECTNESTLREDCTDESMLNKDCTNESTLNEDCTNESTLREDCTNESTLRENCTDESTLRGDCTDESRLKEDCTDESRLSGECTNESMLSGECTNESTLSEDCTNGSTLDMDCTDGSTLSEDCTNESTLSEDCTNESTLRQD
;
A
#
# COMPACT_ATOMS: atom_id res chain seq x y z
N MET A 1 -0.48 -17.38 9.87
CA MET A 1 -1.67 -18.26 9.91
C MET A 1 -1.90 -18.74 8.51
N ASP A 2 -2.23 -20.01 8.32
CA ASP A 2 -2.38 -20.55 6.96
C ASP A 2 -3.87 -20.79 6.70
N CYS A 3 -4.39 -20.25 5.60
CA CYS A 3 -5.77 -20.45 5.18
C CYS A 3 -5.86 -21.06 3.78
N THR A 4 -6.69 -22.09 3.63
CA THR A 4 -6.90 -22.75 2.32
C THR A 4 -8.13 -22.23 1.60
N ASP A 5 -9.13 -21.74 2.34
CA ASP A 5 -10.40 -21.28 1.81
C ASP A 5 -10.98 -20.22 2.74
N GLY A 6 -11.02 -18.96 2.31
CA GLY A 6 -11.74 -17.86 2.96
C GLY A 6 -11.34 -17.60 4.42
N SER A 7 -10.55 -16.56 4.70
CA SER A 7 -10.35 -16.09 6.07
C SER A 7 -10.79 -14.63 6.26
N THR A 8 -11.24 -14.32 7.47
CA THR A 8 -11.40 -12.94 7.90
C THR A 8 -10.89 -12.82 9.33
N LEU A 9 -9.92 -11.93 9.53
CA LEU A 9 -9.33 -11.64 10.82
C LEU A 9 -9.38 -10.13 11.07
N SER A 10 -9.55 -9.76 12.34
CA SER A 10 -9.62 -8.38 12.81
C SER A 10 -8.94 -8.35 14.17
N GLU A 11 -7.95 -7.48 14.34
CA GLU A 11 -7.20 -7.34 15.59
C GLU A 11 -7.12 -5.87 16.00
N ASP A 12 -7.22 -5.62 17.31
CA ASP A 12 -7.03 -4.29 17.90
C ASP A 12 -5.85 -4.38 18.88
N CYS A 13 -4.88 -3.47 18.77
CA CYS A 13 -3.73 -3.38 19.67
C CYS A 13 -3.52 -1.96 20.22
N THR A 14 -2.98 -1.88 21.43
CA THR A 14 -2.61 -0.59 22.03
C THR A 14 -1.12 -0.29 21.97
N ASN A 15 -0.31 -1.33 21.76
CA ASN A 15 1.15 -1.23 21.80
C ASN A 15 1.69 -1.76 20.46
N GLU A 16 2.38 -2.90 20.49
CA GLU A 16 2.97 -3.53 19.30
C GLU A 16 2.12 -4.73 18.89
N SER A 17 1.90 -4.86 17.59
CA SER A 17 1.32 -6.06 16.98
C SER A 17 2.10 -6.44 15.72
N THR A 18 2.12 -7.74 15.45
CA THR A 18 2.69 -8.28 14.23
C THR A 18 1.86 -9.46 13.79
N LEU A 19 1.34 -9.37 12.58
CA LEU A 19 0.50 -10.38 12.00
C LEU A 19 1.04 -10.85 10.66
N SER A 20 0.97 -12.15 10.45
CA SER A 20 1.42 -12.79 9.22
C SER A 20 0.46 -13.89 8.81
N GLU A 21 0.02 -13.85 7.56
CA GLU A 21 -0.95 -14.80 7.00
C GLU A 21 -0.53 -15.27 5.60
N GLU A 22 -0.68 -16.57 5.33
CA GLU A 22 -0.55 -17.17 4.01
C GLU A 22 -1.91 -17.75 3.60
N CYS A 23 -2.42 -17.37 2.43
CA CYS A 23 -3.76 -17.77 1.98
C CYS A 23 -3.80 -18.20 0.52
N THR A 24 -4.47 -19.31 0.23
CA THR A 24 -4.62 -19.77 -1.16
C THR A 24 -5.80 -19.11 -1.89
N ASN A 25 -6.92 -18.88 -1.20
CA ASN A 25 -8.13 -18.33 -1.83
C ASN A 25 -8.35 -16.87 -1.43
N GLU A 26 -9.54 -16.55 -0.94
CA GLU A 26 -9.92 -15.22 -0.48
C GLU A 26 -9.49 -15.03 0.97
N SER A 27 -9.02 -13.83 1.32
CA SER A 27 -8.73 -13.50 2.70
C SER A 27 -8.79 -12.00 2.97
N THR A 28 -9.38 -11.63 4.10
CA THR A 28 -9.48 -10.24 4.54
C THR A 28 -8.84 -10.08 5.90
N LEU A 29 -8.03 -9.04 6.05
CA LEU A 29 -7.40 -8.72 7.32
C LEU A 29 -7.56 -7.23 7.64
N ARG A 30 -7.82 -6.97 8.92
CA ARG A 30 -8.01 -5.63 9.49
C ARG A 30 -7.23 -5.52 10.77
N GLU A 31 -6.49 -4.44 10.92
CA GLU A 31 -5.69 -4.19 12.11
C GLU A 31 -5.80 -2.72 12.51
N ASP A 32 -6.21 -2.47 13.76
CA ASP A 32 -6.25 -1.15 14.35
C ASP A 32 -5.22 -1.09 15.49
N CYS A 33 -4.20 -0.24 15.37
CA CYS A 33 -3.19 -0.08 16.41
C CYS A 33 -3.00 1.36 16.89
N THR A 34 -2.57 1.50 18.14
CA THR A 34 -2.17 2.81 18.67
C THR A 34 -0.67 3.06 18.48
N ASP A 35 0.21 2.12 18.84
CA ASP A 35 1.64 2.39 18.78
C ASP A 35 2.28 1.86 17.49
N GLU A 36 2.50 0.54 17.38
CA GLU A 36 3.25 -0.06 16.28
C GLU A 36 2.50 -1.28 15.72
N SER A 37 2.30 -1.34 14.42
CA SER A 37 1.75 -2.52 13.75
C SER A 37 2.57 -2.91 12.54
N MET A 38 2.63 -4.22 12.30
CA MET A 38 3.26 -4.78 11.12
C MET A 38 2.43 -5.93 10.60
N LEU A 39 1.92 -5.76 9.38
CA LEU A 39 1.13 -6.77 8.72
C LEU A 39 1.82 -7.26 7.45
N ASN A 40 2.03 -8.58 7.36
CA ASN A 40 2.58 -9.23 6.17
C ASN A 40 1.64 -10.31 5.66
N LYS A 41 1.41 -10.38 4.35
CA LYS A 41 0.54 -11.40 3.79
C LYS A 41 0.98 -11.89 2.42
N ASP A 42 0.88 -13.21 2.26
CA ASP A 42 1.01 -13.84 0.94
C ASP A 42 -0.33 -14.44 0.52
N CYS A 43 -0.79 -14.12 -0.69
CA CYS A 43 -2.02 -14.66 -1.25
C CYS A 43 -1.84 -15.19 -2.67
N THR A 44 -2.57 -16.27 -3.01
CA THR A 44 -2.63 -16.73 -4.41
C THR A 44 -3.80 -16.10 -5.18
N ASN A 45 -4.97 -15.94 -4.58
CA ASN A 45 -6.15 -15.49 -5.32
C ASN A 45 -6.54 -14.05 -4.98
N GLU A 46 -7.20 -13.82 -3.85
CA GLU A 46 -7.77 -12.52 -3.53
C GLU A 46 -7.47 -12.14 -2.09
N SER A 47 -6.92 -10.94 -1.90
CA SER A 47 -6.63 -10.41 -0.59
C SER A 47 -7.06 -8.97 -0.43
N THR A 48 -7.54 -8.68 0.78
CA THR A 48 -7.85 -7.31 1.19
C THR A 48 -7.29 -7.05 2.58
N LEU A 49 -6.46 -6.02 2.69
CA LEU A 49 -5.83 -5.63 3.94
C LEU A 49 -6.19 -4.19 4.24
N ASN A 50 -6.56 -3.92 5.48
CA ASN A 50 -6.79 -2.56 5.97
C ASN A 50 -6.05 -2.41 7.29
N GLU A 51 -5.21 -1.40 7.39
CA GLU A 51 -4.45 -1.09 8.60
C GLU A 51 -4.66 0.36 8.98
N ASP A 52 -5.08 0.60 10.22
CA ASP A 52 -5.20 1.93 10.80
C ASP A 52 -4.25 2.01 12.01
N CYS A 53 -3.26 2.90 11.97
CA CYS A 53 -2.33 3.13 13.08
C CYS A 53 -2.27 4.60 13.51
N THR A 54 -1.90 4.86 14.75
CA THR A 54 -1.58 6.23 15.18
C THR A 54 -0.11 6.56 14.96
N ASN A 55 0.84 5.76 15.47
CA ASN A 55 2.26 6.12 15.36
C ASN A 55 2.95 5.45 14.16
N GLU A 56 3.19 4.14 14.17
CA GLU A 56 3.96 3.49 13.09
C GLU A 56 3.24 2.26 12.55
N SER A 57 3.08 2.18 11.23
CA SER A 57 2.54 1.01 10.55
C SER A 57 3.43 0.56 9.39
N THR A 58 3.37 -0.74 9.11
CA THR A 58 4.00 -1.31 7.92
C THR A 58 3.11 -2.42 7.39
N LEU A 59 2.55 -2.17 6.21
CA LEU A 59 1.70 -3.11 5.51
C LEU A 59 2.41 -3.67 4.28
N ARG A 60 2.51 -5.01 4.19
CA ARG A 60 3.12 -5.71 3.05
C ARG A 60 2.27 -6.83 2.54
N GLU A 61 2.12 -6.90 1.23
CA GLU A 61 1.41 -8.00 0.58
C GLU A 61 2.07 -8.43 -0.72
N ASP A 62 2.22 -9.74 -0.89
CA ASP A 62 2.52 -10.37 -2.17
C ASP A 62 1.28 -11.18 -2.62
N CYS A 63 0.71 -10.84 -3.78
CA CYS A 63 -0.44 -11.56 -4.34
C CYS A 63 -0.18 -12.05 -5.76
N THR A 64 -0.74 -13.20 -6.14
CA THR A 64 -0.70 -13.62 -7.56
C THR A 64 -1.79 -12.93 -8.38
N ASN A 65 -3.07 -13.00 -7.98
CA ASN A 65 -4.15 -12.45 -8.82
C ASN A 65 -4.59 -11.04 -8.40
N GLU A 66 -5.36 -10.86 -7.33
CA GLU A 66 -5.89 -9.53 -6.95
C GLU A 66 -5.55 -9.16 -5.51
N SER A 67 -4.98 -7.98 -5.32
CA SER A 67 -4.73 -7.38 -4.02
C SER A 67 -5.41 -6.02 -3.88
N THR A 68 -5.90 -5.73 -2.68
CA THR A 68 -6.35 -4.39 -2.29
C THR A 68 -5.85 -4.07 -0.90
N LEU A 69 -4.97 -3.08 -0.79
CA LEU A 69 -4.38 -2.65 0.47
C LEU A 69 -4.79 -1.22 0.76
N ARG A 70 -5.11 -0.96 2.03
CA ARG A 70 -5.39 0.37 2.55
C ARG A 70 -4.65 0.57 3.85
N GLU A 71 -3.88 1.63 3.95
CA GLU A 71 -3.16 1.99 5.16
C GLU A 71 -3.49 3.44 5.50
N ASN A 72 -3.87 3.69 6.75
CA ASN A 72 -4.00 5.03 7.30
C ASN A 72 -3.13 5.15 8.54
N CYS A 73 -2.26 6.16 8.57
CA CYS A 73 -1.45 6.46 9.74
C CYS A 73 -1.48 7.95 10.09
N THR A 74 -1.21 8.28 11.36
CA THR A 74 -0.98 9.68 11.74
C THR A 74 0.49 10.04 11.54
N ASP A 75 1.41 9.26 12.12
CA ASP A 75 2.83 9.65 12.10
C ASP A 75 3.61 9.02 10.92
N GLU A 76 3.92 7.72 10.94
CA GLU A 76 4.73 7.07 9.90
C GLU A 76 4.05 5.81 9.34
N SER A 77 3.93 5.73 8.01
CA SER A 77 3.40 4.55 7.32
C SER A 77 4.32 4.07 6.21
N THR A 78 4.26 2.77 5.94
CA THR A 78 4.94 2.16 4.79
C THR A 78 4.06 1.06 4.21
N LEU A 79 3.52 1.35 3.02
CA LEU A 79 2.71 0.42 2.26
C LEU A 79 3.50 -0.17 1.08
N ARG A 80 3.63 -1.50 1.03
CA ARG A 80 4.21 -2.21 -0.13
C ARG A 80 3.29 -3.31 -0.64
N GLY A 81 3.00 -3.30 -1.94
CA GLY A 81 2.22 -4.34 -2.59
C GLY A 81 2.86 -4.83 -3.88
N ASP A 82 3.11 -6.14 -3.96
CA ASP A 82 3.60 -6.79 -5.18
C ASP A 82 2.49 -7.70 -5.74
N CYS A 83 2.15 -7.56 -7.02
CA CYS A 83 1.11 -8.38 -7.66
C CYS A 83 1.45 -8.84 -9.09
N THR A 84 0.96 -10.01 -9.51
CA THR A 84 1.05 -10.40 -10.92
C THR A 84 -0.08 -9.80 -11.75
N ASP A 85 -1.35 -9.90 -11.33
CA ASP A 85 -2.48 -9.45 -12.15
C ASP A 85 -3.00 -8.04 -11.79
N GLU A 86 -3.62 -7.84 -10.64
CA GLU A 86 -4.22 -6.55 -10.29
C GLU A 86 -3.87 -6.12 -8.86
N SER A 87 -3.30 -4.92 -8.72
CA SER A 87 -3.01 -4.31 -7.42
C SER A 87 -3.72 -2.97 -7.27
N ARG A 88 -4.31 -2.74 -6.10
CA ARG A 88 -4.82 -1.42 -5.68
C ARG A 88 -4.27 -1.06 -4.31
N LEU A 89 -3.44 -0.04 -4.25
CA LEU A 89 -2.83 0.46 -3.02
C LEU A 89 -3.33 1.87 -2.74
N LYS A 90 -3.75 2.10 -1.49
CA LYS A 90 -4.12 3.43 -1.00
C LYS A 90 -3.45 3.70 0.34
N GLU A 91 -2.71 4.78 0.44
CA GLU A 91 -2.04 5.19 1.68
C GLU A 91 -2.41 6.64 2.00
N ASP A 92 -2.95 6.88 3.20
CA ASP A 92 -3.22 8.21 3.72
C ASP A 92 -2.41 8.43 5.01
N CYS A 93 -1.54 9.44 5.04
CA CYS A 93 -0.72 9.78 6.21
C CYS A 93 -0.77 11.27 6.56
N THR A 94 -0.56 11.62 7.83
CA THR A 94 -0.36 13.03 8.19
C THR A 94 1.10 13.42 8.07
N ASP A 95 2.03 12.68 8.67
CA ASP A 95 3.43 13.11 8.72
C ASP A 95 4.30 12.51 7.60
N GLU A 96 4.63 11.21 7.64
CA GLU A 96 5.53 10.59 6.65
C GLU A 96 4.92 9.32 6.05
N SER A 97 4.85 9.27 4.70
CA SER A 97 4.34 8.10 3.96
C SER A 97 5.34 7.56 2.95
N ARG A 98 5.33 6.23 2.79
CA ARG A 98 6.14 5.52 1.80
C ARG A 98 5.30 4.44 1.12
N LEU A 99 4.79 4.78 -0.06
CA LEU A 99 4.00 3.88 -0.89
C LEU A 99 4.85 3.30 -2.02
N SER A 100 4.87 1.98 -2.14
CA SER A 100 5.55 1.27 -3.23
C SER A 100 4.68 0.16 -3.81
N GLY A 101 4.60 0.09 -5.13
CA GLY A 101 3.92 -0.98 -5.84
C GLY A 101 4.76 -1.57 -6.96
N GLU A 102 4.59 -2.87 -7.15
CA GLU A 102 5.13 -3.59 -8.30
C GLU A 102 4.02 -4.45 -8.91
N CYS A 103 3.71 -4.24 -10.20
CA CYS A 103 2.71 -5.06 -10.87
C CYS A 103 3.09 -5.48 -12.30
N THR A 104 2.80 -6.73 -12.66
CA THR A 104 2.99 -7.16 -14.06
C THR A 104 1.89 -6.61 -14.97
N ASN A 105 0.62 -6.75 -14.59
CA ASN A 105 -0.48 -6.32 -15.45
C ASN A 105 -0.98 -4.91 -15.08
N GLU A 106 -1.87 -4.76 -14.10
CA GLU A 106 -2.50 -3.46 -13.82
C GLU A 106 -2.33 -3.04 -12.36
N SER A 107 -1.83 -1.83 -12.13
CA SER A 107 -1.73 -1.23 -10.80
C SER A 107 -2.44 0.11 -10.71
N MET A 108 -3.00 0.36 -9.53
CA MET A 108 -3.48 1.67 -9.12
C MET A 108 -2.90 2.01 -7.76
N LEU A 109 -2.11 3.08 -7.70
CA LEU A 109 -1.52 3.60 -6.48
C LEU A 109 -2.02 5.02 -6.24
N SER A 110 -2.50 5.25 -5.02
CA SER A 110 -2.99 6.56 -4.58
C SER A 110 -2.40 6.88 -3.21
N GLY A 111 -1.63 7.95 -3.14
CA GLY A 111 -1.09 8.48 -1.89
C GLY A 111 -1.69 9.83 -1.54
N GLU A 112 -1.99 10.06 -0.27
CA GLU A 112 -2.29 11.37 0.29
C GLU A 112 -1.42 11.60 1.53
N CYS A 113 -0.65 12.69 1.56
CA CYS A 113 0.15 13.02 2.74
C CYS A 113 0.14 14.52 3.04
N THR A 114 0.07 14.91 4.32
CA THR A 114 0.21 16.32 4.66
C THR A 114 1.66 16.77 4.54
N ASN A 115 2.61 16.12 5.22
CA ASN A 115 3.99 16.59 5.20
C ASN A 115 4.78 15.96 4.05
N GLU A 116 5.34 14.76 4.22
CA GLU A 116 6.29 14.18 3.25
C GLU A 116 5.80 12.83 2.72
N SER A 117 5.79 12.68 1.41
CA SER A 117 5.45 11.41 0.75
C SER A 117 6.51 10.97 -0.23
N THR A 118 6.81 9.67 -0.21
CA THR A 118 7.50 9.00 -1.31
C THR A 118 6.57 7.98 -1.94
N LEU A 119 6.41 8.07 -3.26
CA LEU A 119 5.59 7.16 -4.04
C LEU A 119 6.43 6.58 -5.19
N SER A 120 6.45 5.26 -5.29
CA SER A 120 7.20 4.51 -6.31
C SER A 120 6.34 3.43 -6.94
N GLU A 121 6.31 3.37 -8.26
CA GLU A 121 5.59 2.33 -9.01
C GLU A 121 6.45 1.75 -10.12
N ASP A 122 6.51 0.42 -10.18
CA ASP A 122 7.10 -0.32 -11.30
C ASP A 122 6.02 -1.22 -11.93
N CYS A 123 5.74 -1.02 -13.22
CA CYS A 123 4.75 -1.83 -13.93
C CYS A 123 5.16 -2.29 -15.34
N THR A 124 4.61 -3.42 -15.80
CA THR A 124 4.82 -3.85 -17.19
C THR A 124 3.71 -3.40 -18.13
N ASN A 125 2.43 -3.54 -17.77
CA ASN A 125 1.33 -3.28 -18.70
C ASN A 125 0.57 -1.96 -18.49
N GLY A 126 0.12 -1.67 -17.27
CA GLY A 126 -0.68 -0.48 -16.99
C GLY A 126 -0.53 0.01 -15.56
N SER A 127 -0.30 1.31 -15.39
CA SER A 127 -0.33 1.99 -14.09
C SER A 127 -1.26 3.20 -14.09
N THR A 128 -1.85 3.43 -12.92
CA THR A 128 -2.39 4.74 -12.53
C THR A 128 -1.75 5.15 -11.23
N LEU A 129 -1.15 6.34 -11.22
CA LEU A 129 -0.44 6.89 -10.07
C LEU A 129 -1.02 8.27 -9.74
N ASP A 130 -1.50 8.43 -8.51
CA ASP A 130 -2.11 9.66 -8.01
C ASP A 130 -1.48 10.04 -6.67
N MET A 131 -0.97 11.26 -6.56
CA MET A 131 -0.29 11.75 -5.36
C MET A 131 -0.76 13.16 -5.01
N ASP A 132 -1.38 13.30 -3.84
CA ASP A 132 -1.74 14.59 -3.25
C ASP A 132 -0.88 14.88 -2.02
N CYS A 133 -0.22 16.05 -1.99
CA CYS A 133 0.56 16.45 -0.81
C CYS A 133 0.56 17.95 -0.49
N THR A 134 0.81 18.30 0.78
CA THR A 134 0.98 19.71 1.17
C THR A 134 2.45 20.14 1.15
N ASP A 135 3.35 19.46 1.85
CA ASP A 135 4.74 19.94 1.99
C ASP A 135 5.73 19.37 0.96
N GLY A 136 5.81 18.04 0.80
CA GLY A 136 6.84 17.42 -0.02
C GLY A 136 6.43 16.10 -0.64
N SER A 137 6.72 15.92 -1.93
CA SER A 137 6.61 14.63 -2.61
C SER A 137 7.88 14.25 -3.37
N THR A 138 8.15 12.95 -3.38
CA THR A 138 9.01 12.31 -4.38
C THR A 138 8.22 11.22 -5.09
N LEU A 139 8.13 11.34 -6.41
CA LEU A 139 7.38 10.44 -7.28
C LEU A 139 8.32 9.79 -8.29
N SER A 140 8.26 8.45 -8.35
CA SER A 140 9.02 7.64 -9.30
C SER A 140 8.10 6.62 -9.96
N GLU A 141 8.10 6.59 -11.29
CA GLU A 141 7.31 5.64 -12.07
C GLU A 141 8.17 5.04 -13.19
N ASP A 142 8.20 3.71 -13.31
CA ASP A 142 8.77 2.97 -14.44
C ASP A 142 7.69 2.04 -15.00
N CYS A 143 7.13 2.39 -16.16
CA CYS A 143 6.05 1.64 -16.76
C CYS A 143 6.26 1.42 -18.25
N THR A 144 6.35 0.15 -18.64
CA THR A 144 6.78 -0.21 -20.01
C THR A 144 5.76 0.14 -21.09
N ASN A 145 4.45 0.02 -20.80
CA ASN A 145 3.40 0.11 -21.81
C ASN A 145 2.55 1.38 -21.68
N GLU A 146 1.62 1.44 -20.72
CA GLU A 146 0.71 2.56 -20.52
C GLU A 146 0.79 3.06 -19.07
N SER A 147 0.87 4.37 -18.88
CA SER A 147 0.88 5.00 -17.57
C SER A 147 0.00 6.24 -17.53
N THR A 148 -0.60 6.47 -16.37
CA THR A 148 -1.33 7.70 -16.07
C THR A 148 -0.85 8.27 -14.75
N LEU A 149 -0.45 9.54 -14.78
CA LEU A 149 0.17 10.21 -13.65
C LEU A 149 -0.60 11.48 -13.31
N SER A 150 -0.95 11.61 -12.03
CA SER A 150 -1.55 12.79 -11.41
C SER A 150 -0.77 13.15 -10.15
N GLU A 151 -0.37 14.41 -10.03
CA GLU A 151 0.36 14.90 -8.87
C GLU A 151 -0.13 16.32 -8.54
N ASP A 152 -0.62 16.53 -7.32
CA ASP A 152 -0.95 17.83 -6.75
C ASP A 152 -0.21 18.04 -5.43
N CYS A 153 0.93 18.72 -5.52
CA CYS A 153 1.76 19.06 -4.37
C CYS A 153 1.96 20.56 -4.24
N THR A 154 1.64 21.09 -3.06
CA THR A 154 1.58 22.54 -2.85
C THR A 154 2.97 23.19 -2.76
N ASN A 155 3.93 22.54 -2.10
CA ASN A 155 5.22 23.14 -1.76
C ASN A 155 6.39 22.59 -2.60
N GLU A 156 6.92 21.40 -2.31
CA GLU A 156 8.03 20.78 -3.04
C GLU A 156 7.61 19.46 -3.70
N SER A 157 8.03 19.25 -4.95
CA SER A 157 7.83 17.98 -5.65
C SER A 157 9.03 17.61 -6.52
N THR A 158 9.33 16.30 -6.54
CA THR A 158 10.31 15.69 -7.45
C THR A 158 9.65 14.55 -8.21
N LEU A 159 9.64 14.63 -9.53
CA LEU A 159 9.09 13.59 -10.41
C LEU A 159 10.19 12.93 -11.26
N ARG A 160 10.16 11.60 -11.33
CA ARG A 160 10.88 10.76 -12.30
C ARG A 160 9.91 9.80 -12.96
N GLN A 161 9.98 9.72 -14.29
CA GLN A 161 9.17 8.83 -15.10
C GLN A 161 10.06 8.26 -16.21
N ASP A 162 10.17 6.93 -16.28
CA ASP A 162 10.90 6.16 -17.31
C ASP A 162 9.92 5.29 -18.13
#